data_AF-A0A2P4R4U5-F1
#
_entry.id   AF-A0A2P4R4U5-F1
#
_cell.length_a   1.000
_cell.length_b   1.000
_cell.length_c   1.000
_cell.angle_alpha   90.00
_cell.angle_beta   90.00
_cell.angle_gamma   90.00
#
_symmetry.space_group_name_H-M   'P 1'
#
loop_
_entity.id
_entity.type
_entity.pdbx_description
1 polymer ?
#
loop_
_entity_poly.entity_id
_entity_poly.type
_entity_poly.pdbx_seq_one_letter_code
_entity_poly.pdbx_strand_id
1 'polypeptide(L)'
;MKVKITDFIENIQEGNFKQTSLEISKDDLLQGDLWSLNKAKEQIEKDIADNQLSQVMIHVADAEFEINFYLETGVINLPFDDAKKVTHFFDDDAEVETKIYLSTACDYLNVSKFHIDLISENVLKSTEINHAMDIMESNYKTSLENFSKKDEEEKEEK
;
A
#
# COMPACT_ATOMS: atom_id res chain seq x y z
N MET A 1 15.76 7.74 3.33
CA MET A 1 16.89 6.79 3.10
C MET A 1 17.21 6.87 1.63
N LYS A 2 18.48 6.86 1.23
CA LYS A 2 18.83 6.77 -0.19
C LYS A 2 19.13 5.33 -0.57
N VAL A 3 18.69 4.95 -1.76
CA VAL A 3 18.95 3.63 -2.33
C VAL A 3 19.36 3.77 -3.78
N LYS A 4 20.32 2.95 -4.20
CA LYS A 4 20.67 2.81 -5.62
C LYS A 4 19.58 2.02 -6.34
N ILE A 5 19.23 2.40 -7.56
CA ILE A 5 18.14 1.73 -8.30
C ILE A 5 18.41 0.24 -8.51
N THR A 6 19.65 -0.17 -8.86
CA THR A 6 20.01 -1.59 -8.92
C THR A 6 19.73 -2.32 -7.61
N ASP A 7 20.16 -1.74 -6.48
CA ASP A 7 20.06 -2.37 -5.17
C ASP A 7 18.60 -2.45 -4.71
N PHE A 8 17.79 -1.43 -5.02
CA PHE A 8 16.35 -1.45 -4.77
C PHE A 8 15.68 -2.63 -5.49
N ILE A 9 15.98 -2.78 -6.78
CA ILE A 9 15.42 -3.82 -7.64
C ILE A 9 15.87 -5.21 -7.20
N GLU A 10 17.16 -5.38 -6.90
CA GLU A 10 17.73 -6.65 -6.43
C GLU A 10 17.16 -7.04 -5.06
N ASN A 11 17.13 -6.12 -4.10
CA ASN A 11 16.60 -6.40 -2.77
C ASN A 11 15.13 -6.84 -2.81
N ILE A 12 14.29 -6.23 -3.66
CA ILE A 12 12.90 -6.64 -3.80
C ILE A 12 12.79 -8.03 -4.45
N GLN A 13 13.55 -8.30 -5.51
CA GLN A 13 13.51 -9.59 -6.20
C GLN A 13 14.01 -10.76 -5.35
N GLU A 14 14.98 -10.51 -4.48
CA GLU A 14 15.54 -11.51 -3.58
C GLU A 14 14.74 -11.65 -2.27
N GLY A 15 13.75 -10.78 -2.03
CA GLY A 15 13.00 -10.75 -0.79
C GLY A 15 13.77 -10.16 0.40
N ASN A 16 14.83 -9.39 0.13
CA ASN A 16 15.66 -8.70 1.13
C ASN A 16 15.00 -7.40 1.62
N PHE A 17 13.77 -7.49 2.08
CA PHE A 17 13.02 -6.39 2.70
C PHE A 17 12.25 -6.88 3.92
N LYS A 18 11.81 -5.96 4.77
CA LYS A 18 11.00 -6.27 5.94
C LYS A 18 9.54 -6.28 5.57
N GLN A 19 8.90 -7.42 5.82
CA GLN A 19 7.49 -7.60 5.51
C GLN A 19 6.73 -8.08 6.74
N THR A 20 5.61 -7.43 7.03
CA THR A 20 4.65 -7.86 8.06
C THR A 20 3.25 -7.80 7.49
N SER A 21 2.38 -8.70 7.94
CA SER A 21 0.95 -8.68 7.64
C SER A 21 0.15 -8.39 8.91
N LEU A 22 -0.85 -7.52 8.78
CA LEU A 22 -1.82 -7.19 9.80
C LEU A 22 -3.21 -7.50 9.27
N GLU A 23 -4.09 -7.96 10.15
CA GLU A 23 -5.52 -8.12 9.86
C GLU A 23 -6.29 -7.10 10.68
N ILE A 24 -7.18 -6.36 10.03
CA ILE A 24 -8.12 -5.44 10.66
C ILE A 24 -9.54 -5.91 10.40
N SER A 25 -10.46 -5.52 11.29
CA SER A 25 -11.88 -5.64 10.97
C SER A 25 -12.32 -4.52 10.05
N LYS A 26 -13.42 -4.73 9.33
CA LYS A 26 -14.15 -3.71 8.59
C LYS A 26 -14.62 -2.59 9.50
N ASP A 27 -15.01 -2.92 10.73
CA ASP A 27 -15.39 -1.91 11.73
C ASP A 27 -14.20 -1.03 12.12
N ASP A 28 -13.01 -1.60 12.31
CA ASP A 28 -11.78 -0.82 12.58
C ASP A 28 -11.53 0.17 11.43
N LEU A 29 -11.65 -0.30 10.18
CA LEU A 29 -11.47 0.52 8.99
C LEU A 29 -12.51 1.66 8.91
N LEU A 30 -13.79 1.33 9.03
CA LEU A 30 -14.89 2.29 8.87
C LEU A 30 -15.04 3.26 10.05
N GLN A 31 -14.50 2.92 11.22
CA GLN A 31 -14.41 3.82 12.37
C GLN A 31 -13.12 4.65 12.36
N GLY A 32 -12.21 4.41 11.42
CA GLY A 32 -10.94 5.11 11.31
C GLY A 32 -9.97 4.77 12.45
N ASP A 33 -9.99 3.54 12.96
CA ASP A 33 -9.06 3.11 14.01
C ASP A 33 -7.64 2.98 13.46
N LEU A 34 -6.76 3.86 13.96
CA LEU A 34 -5.40 4.02 13.48
C LEU A 34 -4.43 2.96 14.01
N TRP A 35 -4.85 1.97 14.82
CA TRP A 35 -3.93 1.02 15.46
C TRP A 35 -3.02 0.30 14.45
N SER A 36 -3.56 -0.11 13.31
CA SER A 36 -2.83 -0.85 12.27
C SER A 36 -1.81 0.03 11.56
N LEU A 37 -2.20 1.27 11.20
CA LEU A 37 -1.33 2.26 10.59
C LEU A 37 -0.25 2.76 11.55
N ASN A 38 -0.54 2.90 12.84
CA ASN A 38 0.47 3.24 13.85
C ASN A 38 1.50 2.13 14.01
N LYS A 39 1.06 0.86 14.00
CA LYS A 39 1.98 -0.29 14.01
C LYS A 39 2.81 -0.36 12.72
N ALA A 40 2.20 -0.05 11.57
CA ALA A 40 2.92 0.03 10.29
C ALA A 40 3.97 1.14 10.31
N LYS A 41 3.62 2.31 10.86
CA LYS A 41 4.53 3.43 11.08
C LYS A 41 5.74 3.04 11.93
N GLU A 42 5.51 2.40 13.08
CA GLU A 42 6.59 1.97 13.98
C GLU A 42 7.59 1.05 13.27
N GLN A 43 7.08 0.11 12.46
CA GLN A 43 7.92 -0.76 11.66
C GLN A 43 8.70 0.02 10.59
N ILE A 44 8.01 0.80 9.76
CA ILE A 44 8.64 1.51 8.64
C ILE A 44 9.69 2.50 9.14
N GLU A 45 9.41 3.25 10.21
CA GLU A 45 10.37 4.19 10.79
C GLU A 45 11.62 3.47 11.32
N LYS A 46 11.44 2.31 11.95
CA LYS A 46 12.56 1.48 12.42
C LYS A 46 13.38 0.95 11.25
N ASP A 47 12.72 0.36 10.25
CA ASP A 47 13.40 -0.26 9.11
C ASP A 47 14.15 0.77 8.26
N ILE A 48 13.56 1.97 8.05
CA ILE A 48 14.26 3.09 7.40
C ILE A 48 15.50 3.51 8.21
N ALA A 49 15.41 3.55 9.55
CA ALA A 49 16.56 3.89 10.40
C ALA A 49 17.68 2.82 10.31
N ASP A 50 17.32 1.57 10.04
CA ASP A 50 18.23 0.44 9.82
C ASP A 50 18.69 0.32 8.35
N ASN A 51 18.35 1.29 7.49
CA ASN A 51 18.58 1.29 6.03
C ASN A 51 18.01 0.06 5.31
N GLN A 52 16.78 -0.33 5.65
CA GLN A 52 16.07 -1.46 5.05
C GLN A 52 14.79 -1.01 4.36
N LEU A 53 14.46 -1.67 3.24
CA LEU A 53 13.15 -1.55 2.62
C LEU A 53 12.10 -2.21 3.51
N SER A 54 10.91 -1.62 3.59
CA SER A 54 9.83 -2.07 4.45
C SER A 54 8.50 -2.07 3.71
N GLN A 55 7.69 -3.10 3.98
CA GLN A 55 6.32 -3.24 3.51
C GLN A 55 5.46 -3.78 4.66
N VAL A 56 4.30 -3.16 4.86
CA VAL A 56 3.28 -3.65 5.76
C VAL A 56 2.00 -3.84 4.98
N MET A 57 1.56 -5.09 4.89
CA MET A 57 0.28 -5.45 4.30
C MET A 57 -0.80 -5.42 5.39
N ILE A 58 -1.92 -4.77 5.10
CA ILE A 58 -3.09 -4.66 5.97
C ILE A 58 -4.28 -5.26 5.21
N HIS A 59 -4.78 -6.39 5.69
CA HIS A 59 -5.93 -7.11 5.14
C HIS A 59 -7.20 -6.81 5.94
N VAL A 60 -8.33 -6.62 5.27
CA VAL A 60 -9.65 -6.45 5.91
C VAL A 60 -10.36 -7.80 5.97
N ALA A 61 -10.32 -8.46 7.13
CA ALA A 61 -10.62 -9.88 7.25
C ALA A 61 -12.11 -10.26 7.03
N ASP A 62 -13.04 -9.36 7.36
CA ASP A 62 -14.49 -9.55 7.30
C ASP A 62 -15.17 -8.64 6.24
N ALA A 63 -14.40 -8.25 5.22
CA ALA A 63 -14.92 -7.62 4.02
C ALA A 63 -15.70 -8.60 3.14
N GLU A 64 -16.64 -8.07 2.36
CA GLU A 64 -17.47 -8.81 1.39
C GLU A 64 -16.68 -9.31 0.18
N PHE A 65 -15.48 -8.75 -0.02
CA PHE A 65 -14.55 -9.04 -1.11
C PHE A 65 -13.11 -8.90 -0.61
N GLU A 66 -12.17 -9.49 -1.34
CA GLU A 66 -10.74 -9.36 -1.02
C GLU A 66 -10.24 -7.93 -1.27
N ILE A 67 -9.72 -7.31 -0.22
CA ILE A 67 -9.07 -6.01 -0.28
C ILE A 67 -7.83 -6.00 0.62
N ASN A 68 -6.71 -5.56 0.06
CA ASN A 68 -5.43 -5.49 0.73
C ASN A 68 -4.82 -4.10 0.53
N PHE A 69 -4.28 -3.54 1.61
CA PHE A 69 -3.54 -2.29 1.59
C PHE A 69 -2.06 -2.56 1.87
N TYR A 70 -1.17 -1.89 1.16
CA TYR A 70 0.27 -2.04 1.31
C TYR A 70 0.88 -0.69 1.59
N LEU A 71 1.37 -0.48 2.81
CA LEU A 71 2.17 0.70 3.15
C LEU A 71 3.64 0.33 3.02
N GLU A 72 4.35 0.94 2.08
CA GLU A 72 5.67 0.48 1.67
C GLU A 72 6.65 1.59 1.28
N THR A 73 7.94 1.32 1.47
CA THR A 73 9.02 2.23 1.06
C THR A 73 9.32 2.07 -0.43
N GLY A 74 9.11 3.09 -1.24
CA GLY A 74 9.35 3.03 -2.69
C GLY A 74 10.17 4.20 -3.21
N VAL A 75 10.71 4.09 -4.43
CA VAL A 75 11.41 5.20 -5.11
C VAL A 75 10.50 5.97 -6.07
N ILE A 76 9.37 5.37 -6.44
CA ILE A 76 8.35 5.93 -7.33
C ILE A 76 7.01 5.26 -7.04
N ASN A 77 5.94 5.78 -7.65
CA ASN A 77 4.58 5.26 -7.55
C ASN A 77 4.39 3.92 -8.29
N LEU A 78 5.07 2.88 -7.85
CA LEU A 78 4.98 1.51 -8.35
C LEU A 78 5.04 0.52 -7.17
N PRO A 79 4.24 -0.56 -7.19
CA PRO A 79 4.31 -1.57 -6.16
C PRO A 79 5.61 -2.38 -6.27
N PHE A 80 5.98 -3.07 -5.18
CA PHE A 80 7.16 -3.94 -5.17
C PHE A 80 7.13 -5.01 -6.26
N ASP A 81 5.95 -5.55 -6.57
CA ASP A 81 5.76 -6.53 -7.65
C ASP A 81 6.23 -6.01 -9.03
N ASP A 82 6.24 -4.69 -9.20
CA ASP A 82 6.64 -3.99 -10.42
C ASP A 82 8.00 -3.29 -10.30
N ALA A 83 8.83 -3.62 -9.30
CA ALA A 83 10.12 -2.97 -9.06
C ALA A 83 11.04 -2.93 -10.28
N LYS A 84 11.00 -3.95 -11.16
CA LYS A 84 11.78 -3.96 -12.42
C LYS A 84 11.44 -2.81 -13.36
N LYS A 85 10.20 -2.30 -13.33
CA LYS A 85 9.75 -1.21 -14.22
C LYS A 85 10.30 0.15 -13.81
N VAL A 86 10.93 0.25 -12.64
CA VAL A 86 11.59 1.47 -12.14
C VAL A 86 12.70 1.95 -13.08
N THR A 87 13.37 1.03 -13.79
CA THR A 87 14.41 1.38 -14.78
C THR A 87 13.90 2.19 -15.97
N HIS A 88 12.58 2.25 -16.19
CA HIS A 88 12.00 3.15 -17.19
C HIS A 88 12.00 4.63 -16.76
N PHE A 89 12.28 4.91 -15.48
CA PHE A 89 12.17 6.23 -14.88
C PHE A 89 13.51 6.77 -14.36
N PHE A 90 14.47 5.88 -14.10
CA PHE A 90 15.76 6.23 -13.53
C PHE A 90 16.88 5.46 -14.22
N ASP A 91 18.08 6.07 -14.23
CA ASP A 91 19.30 5.35 -14.59
C ASP A 91 19.60 4.28 -13.52
N ASP A 92 20.14 3.13 -13.95
CA ASP A 92 20.45 2.00 -13.06
C ASP A 92 21.39 2.41 -11.90
N ASP A 93 22.32 3.32 -12.18
CA ASP A 93 23.28 3.83 -11.19
C ASP A 93 22.80 5.04 -10.37
N ALA A 94 21.56 5.48 -10.57
CA ALA A 94 21.01 6.61 -9.82
C ALA A 94 20.81 6.25 -8.33
N GLU A 95 21.14 7.18 -7.45
CA GLU A 95 20.75 7.13 -6.04
C GLU A 95 19.51 8.02 -5.81
N VAL A 96 18.45 7.42 -5.27
CA VAL A 96 17.14 8.08 -5.09
C VAL A 96 16.71 7.98 -3.64
N GLU A 97 16.08 9.04 -3.13
CA GLU A 97 15.44 9.00 -1.81
C GLU A 97 14.19 8.12 -1.86
N THR A 98 14.09 7.19 -0.91
CA THR A 98 12.88 6.42 -0.70
C THR A 98 11.79 7.27 -0.05
N LYS A 99 10.59 7.12 -0.56
CA LYS A 99 9.33 7.68 -0.07
C LYS A 99 8.45 6.56 0.46
N ILE A 100 7.28 6.91 1.00
CA ILE A 100 6.31 5.96 1.55
C ILE A 100 5.03 6.07 0.73
N TYR A 101 4.61 4.93 0.17
CA TYR A 101 3.43 4.80 -0.68
C TYR A 101 2.39 3.90 -0.01
N LEU A 102 1.12 4.17 -0.29
CA LEU A 102 0.00 3.31 0.04
C LEU A 102 -0.57 2.76 -1.25
N SER A 103 -0.46 1.45 -1.45
CA SER A 103 -1.11 0.74 -2.55
C SER A 103 -2.37 0.04 -2.04
N THR A 104 -3.47 0.11 -2.79
CA THR A 104 -4.68 -0.67 -2.54
C THR A 104 -4.87 -1.66 -3.67
N ALA A 105 -5.01 -2.94 -3.35
CA ALA A 105 -5.36 -4.00 -4.29
C ALA A 105 -6.79 -4.48 -3.99
N CYS A 106 -7.69 -4.37 -4.95
CA CYS A 106 -9.07 -4.82 -4.84
C CYS A 106 -9.73 -4.94 -6.22
N ASP A 107 -10.36 -6.08 -6.48
CA ASP A 107 -11.03 -6.39 -7.74
C ASP A 107 -12.19 -5.46 -8.10
N TYR A 108 -12.76 -4.80 -7.08
CA TYR A 108 -13.93 -3.93 -7.21
C TYR A 108 -13.57 -2.44 -7.13
N LEU A 109 -12.29 -2.08 -7.00
CA LEU A 109 -11.88 -0.69 -6.82
C LEU A 109 -12.05 0.14 -8.10
N ASN A 110 -11.41 -0.30 -9.18
CA ASN A 110 -11.41 0.35 -10.49
C ASN A 110 -11.00 -0.65 -11.58
N VAL A 111 -10.89 -0.20 -12.84
CA VAL A 111 -10.51 -1.06 -13.97
C VAL A 111 -9.13 -1.72 -13.79
N SER A 112 -8.17 -1.02 -13.17
CA SER A 112 -6.84 -1.57 -12.88
C SER A 112 -6.81 -2.45 -11.64
N LYS A 113 -7.90 -2.52 -10.86
CA LYS A 113 -7.99 -3.25 -9.58
C LYS A 113 -6.96 -2.78 -8.54
N PHE A 114 -6.43 -1.59 -8.75
CA PHE A 114 -5.26 -1.08 -8.04
C PHE A 114 -5.28 0.45 -7.98
N HIS A 115 -4.84 1.01 -6.86
CA HIS A 115 -4.66 2.45 -6.67
C HIS A 115 -3.46 2.70 -5.78
N ILE A 116 -2.65 3.72 -6.06
CA ILE A 116 -1.44 4.01 -5.29
C ILE A 116 -1.31 5.51 -5.04
N ASP A 117 -1.09 5.87 -3.78
CA ASP A 117 -0.87 7.24 -3.34
C ASP A 117 0.48 7.40 -2.65
N LEU A 118 1.09 8.57 -2.87
CA LEU A 118 2.23 9.02 -2.07
C LEU A 118 1.71 9.50 -0.71
N ILE A 119 2.14 8.84 0.36
CA ILE A 119 1.75 9.20 1.74
C ILE A 119 2.76 10.14 2.38
N SER A 120 4.06 9.88 2.20
CA SER A 120 5.11 10.73 2.75
C SER A 120 6.38 10.68 1.93
N GLU A 121 7.10 11.80 1.91
CA GLU A 121 8.42 11.90 1.31
C GLU A 121 9.52 11.22 2.15
N ASN A 122 9.33 11.03 3.46
CA ASN A 122 10.37 10.43 4.31
C ASN A 122 9.87 9.92 5.68
N VAL A 123 8.91 10.61 6.31
CA VAL A 123 8.47 10.34 7.69
C VAL A 123 6.95 10.37 7.78
N LEU A 124 6.35 9.37 8.41
CA LEU A 124 4.91 9.32 8.65
C LEU A 124 4.58 10.14 9.90
N LYS A 125 4.00 11.35 9.76
CA LYS A 125 3.46 12.07 10.93
C LYS A 125 1.97 11.76 11.04
N SER A 126 1.34 12.25 12.10
CA SER A 126 -0.09 12.03 12.33
C SER A 126 -0.97 12.49 11.16
N THR A 127 -0.56 13.55 10.44
CA THR A 127 -1.26 14.03 9.25
C THR A 127 -1.24 13.02 8.10
N GLU A 128 -0.08 12.42 7.83
CA GLU A 128 0.14 11.43 6.79
C GLU A 128 -0.56 10.10 7.16
N ILE A 129 -0.59 9.74 8.44
CA ILE A 129 -1.34 8.57 8.94
C ILE A 129 -2.85 8.75 8.80
N ASN A 130 -3.38 9.92 9.16
CA ASN A 130 -4.80 10.21 8.95
C ASN A 130 -5.15 10.19 7.46
N HIS A 131 -4.30 10.78 6.62
CA HIS A 131 -4.50 10.75 5.17
C HIS A 131 -4.50 9.32 4.61
N ALA A 132 -3.58 8.47 5.08
CA ALA A 132 -3.58 7.06 4.69
C ALA A 132 -4.88 6.36 5.11
N MET A 133 -5.40 6.62 6.31
CA MET A 133 -6.70 6.08 6.74
C MET A 133 -7.85 6.57 5.86
N ASP A 134 -7.89 7.87 5.55
CA ASP A 134 -8.93 8.47 4.69
C ASP A 134 -8.95 7.78 3.30
N ILE A 135 -7.77 7.50 2.74
CA ILE A 135 -7.64 6.77 1.47
C ILE A 135 -8.13 5.33 1.62
N MET A 136 -7.71 4.62 2.68
CA MET A 136 -8.13 3.22 2.90
C MET A 136 -9.66 3.12 3.01
N GLU A 137 -10.28 4.00 3.79
CA GLU A 137 -11.73 4.06 3.96
C GLU A 137 -12.44 4.41 2.63
N SER A 138 -11.93 5.40 1.89
CA SER A 138 -12.50 5.81 0.60
C SER A 138 -12.43 4.71 -0.46
N ASN A 139 -11.29 4.02 -0.56
CA ASN A 139 -11.10 2.92 -1.50
C ASN A 139 -11.99 1.71 -1.14
N TYR A 140 -12.14 1.41 0.14
CA TYR A 140 -13.06 0.37 0.60
C TYR A 140 -14.51 0.71 0.25
N LYS A 141 -14.98 1.92 0.55
CA LYS A 141 -16.34 2.38 0.22
C LYS A 141 -16.61 2.32 -1.29
N THR A 142 -15.67 2.81 -2.10
CA THR A 142 -15.76 2.75 -3.57
C THR A 142 -15.88 1.30 -4.04
N SER A 143 -15.07 0.40 -3.48
CA SER A 143 -15.09 -1.02 -3.81
C SER A 143 -16.43 -1.67 -3.43
N LEU A 144 -16.98 -1.33 -2.26
CA LEU A 144 -18.27 -1.84 -1.79
C LEU A 144 -19.44 -1.38 -2.68
N GLU A 145 -19.43 -0.12 -3.11
CA GLU A 145 -20.43 0.39 -4.05
C GLU A 145 -20.39 -0.36 -5.38
N ASN A 146 -19.19 -0.60 -5.92
CA ASN A 146 -19.01 -1.31 -7.18
C ASN A 146 -19.36 -2.80 -7.07
N PHE A 147 -18.99 -3.44 -5.96
CA PHE A 147 -19.40 -4.82 -5.65
C PHE A 147 -20.92 -4.96 -5.62
N SER A 148 -21.60 -4.06 -4.90
CA SER A 148 -23.06 -4.07 -4.76
C SER A 148 -23.78 -3.90 -6.09
N LYS A 149 -23.32 -2.97 -6.96
CA LYS A 149 -23.89 -2.76 -8.29
C LYS A 149 -23.75 -3.99 -9.18
N LYS A 150 -22.58 -4.63 -9.16
CA LYS A 150 -22.33 -5.84 -9.94
C LYS A 150 -23.25 -6.99 -9.49
N ASP A 151 -23.43 -7.14 -8.19
CA ASP A 151 -24.34 -8.13 -7.60
C ASP A 151 -25.81 -7.90 -7.96
N GLU A 152 -26.23 -6.65 -8.18
CA GLU A 152 -27.57 -6.29 -8.63
C GLU A 152 -27.76 -6.62 -10.13
N GLU A 153 -26.79 -6.23 -10.98
CA GLU A 153 -26.82 -6.53 -12.42
C GLU A 153 -26.87 -8.05 -12.68
N GLU A 154 -26.08 -8.85 -11.96
CA GLU A 154 -26.07 -10.31 -12.09
C GLU A 154 -27.38 -10.99 -11.62
N LYS A 155 -28.19 -10.31 -10.79
CA LYS A 155 -29.51 -10.79 -10.34
C LYS A 155 -30.61 -10.42 -11.31
N GLU A 156 -30.54 -9.27 -11.98
CA GLU A 156 -31.53 -8.85 -12.98
C GLU A 156 -31.40 -9.63 -14.30
N GLU A 157 -30.23 -10.19 -14.61
CA GLU A 157 -29.99 -11.01 -15.80
C GLU A 157 -30.46 -12.48 -15.68
N LYS A 158 -31.01 -12.91 -14.53
CA LYS A 158 -31.49 -14.28 -14.25
C LYS A 158 -33.01 -14.38 -14.14
#